data_AF-A0A453DEW6-F1
#
_entry.id   AF-A0A453DEW6-F1
#
_cell.length_a   1.000
_cell.length_b   1.000
_cell.length_c   1.000
_cell.angle_alpha   90.00
_cell.angle_beta   90.00
_cell.angle_gamma   90.00
#
_symmetry.space_group_name_H-M   'P 1'
#
loop_
_entity.id
_entity.type
_entity.pdbx_description
1 polymer ?
#
loop_
_entity_poly.entity_id
_entity_poly.type
_entity_poly.pdbx_seq_one_letter_code
_entity_poly.pdbx_strand_id
1 'polypeptide(L)'
;APVLSKLILGKVGVSSTSNIQLSQLLANVPWITDLRLDFQSEKIWVLPECPKLLAPVLGKLQIANLDNLPQGCNIDWTMFILEAASSLKELCITVWDHWCEMETNKDVRRKKGYCEKANVEWQPSAVHFKHKNLVKLTICGFQPEENFVRYIRRVMEIAVNMKEISLYDWQVCEDCGDLDPNIKVCPSRYPRTTEEKDMLREEITKELPMASPAVIHFRS
;
A
#
# COMPACT_ATOMS: atom_id res chain seq x y z
N ALA A 1 13.53 23.00 -20.90
CA ALA A 1 13.31 21.57 -21.18
C ALA A 1 12.15 21.07 -20.32
N PRO A 2 11.29 20.16 -20.81
CA PRO A 2 10.23 19.57 -19.99
C PRO A 2 10.83 18.73 -18.86
N VAL A 3 10.19 18.73 -17.68
CA VAL A 3 10.61 17.96 -16.49
C VAL A 3 9.45 17.06 -16.08
N LEU A 4 9.70 15.75 -16.01
CA LEU A 4 8.71 14.76 -15.57
C LEU A 4 8.62 14.73 -14.03
N SER A 5 7.56 15.26 -13.43
CA SER A 5 7.39 15.28 -11.96
C SER A 5 6.51 14.16 -11.41
N LYS A 6 5.58 13.66 -12.23
CA LYS A 6 4.62 12.61 -11.88
C LYS A 6 4.74 11.43 -12.83
N LEU A 7 4.73 10.22 -12.28
CA LEU A 7 4.75 8.97 -13.03
C LEU A 7 3.65 8.03 -12.53
N ILE A 8 2.89 7.46 -13.45
CA ILE A 8 1.87 6.45 -13.19
C ILE A 8 2.29 5.17 -13.91
N LEU A 9 2.37 4.07 -13.17
CA LEU A 9 2.73 2.75 -13.68
C LEU A 9 1.62 1.78 -13.31
N GLY A 10 0.79 1.40 -14.29
CA GLY A 10 -0.20 0.34 -14.16
C GLY A 10 0.26 -0.92 -14.87
N LYS A 11 0.08 -2.08 -14.27
CA LYS A 11 0.44 -3.36 -14.90
C LYS A 11 -0.47 -4.49 -14.46
N VAL A 12 -0.94 -5.26 -15.44
CA VAL A 12 -1.53 -6.60 -15.23
C VAL A 12 -0.38 -7.60 -15.08
N GLY A 13 -0.19 -8.14 -13.87
CA GLY A 13 0.82 -9.15 -13.59
C GLY A 13 0.31 -10.56 -13.82
N VAL A 14 0.97 -11.31 -14.72
CA VAL A 14 0.76 -12.75 -14.94
C VAL A 14 2.01 -13.55 -14.55
N SER A 15 1.97 -14.88 -14.58
CA SER A 15 3.04 -15.75 -14.10
C SER A 15 4.37 -15.52 -14.82
N SER A 16 4.31 -15.31 -16.13
CA SER A 16 5.47 -14.98 -16.98
C SER A 16 5.98 -13.54 -16.83
N THR A 17 5.22 -12.66 -16.16
CA THR A 17 5.62 -11.27 -15.98
C THR A 17 6.82 -11.17 -15.03
N SER A 18 7.92 -10.61 -15.48
CA SER A 18 9.03 -10.26 -14.59
C SER A 18 8.62 -9.11 -13.66
N ASN A 19 9.08 -9.21 -12.41
CA ASN A 19 8.96 -8.11 -11.47
C ASN A 19 9.85 -6.94 -11.93
N ILE A 20 9.37 -5.73 -11.70
CA ILE A 20 10.05 -4.50 -12.07
C ILE A 20 10.95 -4.06 -10.91
N GLN A 21 12.18 -3.70 -11.27
CA GLN A 21 13.12 -3.00 -10.41
C GLN A 21 12.96 -1.50 -10.61
N LEU A 22 12.53 -0.79 -9.57
CA LEU A 22 12.35 0.67 -9.62
C LEU A 22 13.69 1.38 -9.81
N SER A 23 14.80 0.83 -9.28
CA SER A 23 16.14 1.38 -9.46
C SER A 23 16.53 1.51 -10.94
N GLN A 24 16.19 0.49 -11.74
CA GLN A 24 16.46 0.45 -13.18
C GLN A 24 15.46 1.31 -13.95
N LEU A 25 14.16 1.20 -13.62
CA LEU A 25 13.11 1.92 -14.34
C LEU A 25 13.26 3.45 -14.18
N LEU A 26 13.64 3.91 -12.99
CA LEU A 26 13.70 5.33 -12.65
C LEU A 26 15.10 5.93 -12.77
N ALA A 27 16.09 5.17 -13.25
CA ALA A 27 17.49 5.59 -13.32
C ALA A 27 17.70 6.95 -14.03
N ASN A 28 16.89 7.23 -15.06
CA ASN A 28 16.98 8.44 -15.87
C ASN A 28 16.03 9.57 -15.42
N VAL A 29 15.24 9.36 -14.37
CA VAL A 29 14.26 10.34 -13.86
C VAL A 29 14.33 10.51 -12.33
N PRO A 30 15.50 10.75 -11.73
CA PRO A 30 15.69 10.82 -10.26
C PRO A 30 15.03 12.04 -9.58
N TRP A 31 14.30 12.87 -10.34
CA TRP A 31 13.61 14.07 -9.85
C TRP A 31 12.09 13.87 -9.70
N ILE A 32 11.59 12.65 -9.88
CA ILE A 32 10.19 12.30 -9.63
C ILE A 32 9.78 12.69 -8.20
N THR A 33 8.62 13.36 -8.10
CA THR A 33 8.03 13.80 -6.82
C THR A 33 6.73 13.07 -6.50
N ASP A 34 6.04 12.52 -7.50
CA ASP A 34 4.78 11.77 -7.35
C ASP A 34 4.88 10.45 -8.14
N LEU A 35 4.77 9.33 -7.43
CA LEU A 35 4.77 7.98 -8.00
C LEU A 35 3.45 7.29 -7.69
N ARG A 36 2.79 6.77 -8.73
CA ARG A 36 1.61 5.93 -8.61
C ARG A 36 1.90 4.55 -9.20
N LEU A 37 1.76 3.50 -8.38
CA LEU A 37 1.87 2.10 -8.79
C LEU A 37 0.47 1.49 -8.72
N ASP A 38 -0.05 1.05 -9.85
CA ASP A 38 -1.39 0.50 -10.00
C ASP A 38 -1.31 -1.01 -10.30
N PHE A 39 -1.86 -1.80 -9.39
CA PHE A 39 -1.82 -3.26 -9.40
C PHE A 39 -3.10 -3.82 -10.03
N GLN A 40 -3.05 -4.06 -11.33
CA GLN A 40 -4.24 -4.46 -12.11
C GLN A 40 -4.47 -5.99 -12.11
N SER A 41 -3.87 -6.70 -11.16
CA SER A 41 -4.06 -8.13 -10.91
C SER A 41 -3.53 -8.52 -9.53
N GLU A 42 -3.69 -9.79 -9.16
CA GLU A 42 -3.27 -10.37 -7.89
C GLU A 42 -1.75 -10.42 -7.70
N LYS A 43 -0.98 -10.19 -8.76
CA LYS A 43 0.47 -10.22 -8.71
C LYS A 43 1.03 -8.83 -8.38
N ILE A 44 1.68 -8.74 -7.22
CA ILE A 44 2.53 -7.60 -6.88
C ILE A 44 3.77 -7.65 -7.78
N TRP A 45 3.77 -6.83 -8.84
CA TRP A 45 4.77 -6.86 -9.91
C TRP A 45 6.01 -5.99 -9.61
N VAL A 46 6.09 -5.39 -8.43
CA VAL A 46 7.22 -4.56 -7.99
C VAL A 46 8.12 -5.41 -7.09
N LEU A 47 9.41 -5.44 -7.39
CA LEU A 47 10.39 -6.09 -6.54
C LEU A 47 10.83 -5.10 -5.44
N PRO A 48 10.70 -5.43 -4.14
CA PRO A 48 11.33 -4.64 -3.10
C PRO A 48 12.86 -4.76 -3.23
N GLU A 49 13.52 -3.64 -3.47
CA GLU A 49 14.97 -3.58 -3.62
C GLU A 49 15.63 -3.02 -2.36
N CYS A 50 16.95 -3.21 -2.25
CA CYS A 50 17.73 -2.60 -1.18
C CYS A 50 17.56 -1.06 -1.19
N PRO A 51 17.24 -0.41 -0.06
CA PRO A 51 17.04 1.04 -0.01
C PRO A 51 18.23 1.85 -0.52
N LYS A 52 19.46 1.34 -0.38
CA LYS A 52 20.67 1.99 -0.90
C LYS A 52 20.67 2.14 -2.42
N LEU A 53 20.06 1.19 -3.14
CA LEU A 53 19.93 1.23 -4.60
C LEU A 53 18.81 2.19 -5.04
N LEU A 54 17.79 2.35 -4.21
CA LEU A 54 16.61 3.17 -4.52
C LEU A 54 16.75 4.63 -4.08
N ALA A 55 17.52 4.91 -3.04
CA ALA A 55 17.70 6.27 -2.53
C ALA A 55 18.11 7.30 -3.61
N PRO A 56 18.97 6.99 -4.59
CA PRO A 56 19.30 7.92 -5.67
C PRO A 56 18.11 8.29 -6.56
N VAL A 57 17.16 7.37 -6.77
CA VAL A 57 16.02 7.57 -7.69
C VAL A 57 14.73 7.99 -6.98
N LEU A 58 14.54 7.60 -5.72
CA LEU A 58 13.37 7.96 -4.91
C LEU A 58 13.63 9.10 -3.92
N GLY A 59 14.85 9.63 -3.85
CA GLY A 59 15.24 10.62 -2.85
C GLY A 59 14.45 11.94 -2.91
N LYS A 60 13.84 12.27 -4.06
CA LYS A 60 12.97 13.44 -4.26
C LYS A 60 11.48 13.14 -4.20
N LEU A 61 11.10 11.87 -4.07
CA LEU A 61 9.72 11.45 -4.00
C LEU A 61 9.05 12.06 -2.77
N GLN A 62 7.90 12.69 -2.96
CA GLN A 62 7.11 13.32 -1.91
C GLN A 62 5.77 12.61 -1.70
N ILE A 63 5.21 12.03 -2.76
CA ILE A 63 3.93 11.33 -2.74
C ILE A 63 4.10 9.96 -3.38
N ALA A 64 3.64 8.92 -2.70
CA ALA A 64 3.58 7.56 -3.22
C ALA A 64 2.15 7.04 -3.10
N ASN A 65 1.58 6.56 -4.20
CA ASN A 65 0.27 5.93 -4.26
C ASN A 65 0.43 4.48 -4.71
N LEU A 66 -0.08 3.54 -3.91
CA LEU A 66 -0.12 2.11 -4.22
C LEU A 66 -1.58 1.72 -4.36
N ASP A 67 -2.05 1.59 -5.60
CA ASP A 67 -3.46 1.41 -5.90
C ASP A 67 -3.80 -0.01 -6.29
N ASN A 68 -5.00 -0.45 -5.93
CA ASN A 68 -5.54 -1.76 -6.27
C ASN A 68 -4.67 -2.93 -5.76
N LEU A 69 -4.06 -2.76 -4.59
CA LEU A 69 -3.34 -3.85 -3.96
C LEU A 69 -4.31 -5.00 -3.64
N PRO A 70 -3.94 -6.25 -3.96
CA PRO A 70 -4.82 -7.39 -3.77
C PRO A 70 -5.13 -7.62 -2.29
N GLN A 71 -6.40 -7.85 -1.95
CA GLN A 71 -6.81 -8.14 -0.57
C GLN A 71 -6.15 -9.44 -0.08
N GLY A 72 -5.86 -9.51 1.21
CA GLY A 72 -5.21 -10.67 1.84
C GLY A 72 -3.70 -10.77 1.61
N CYS A 73 -3.11 -9.92 0.77
CA CYS A 73 -1.66 -9.78 0.70
C CYS A 73 -1.14 -8.87 1.84
N ASN A 74 0.02 -9.21 2.38
CA ASN A 74 0.73 -8.37 3.33
C ASN A 74 1.21 -7.08 2.66
N ILE A 75 1.11 -5.95 3.36
CA ILE A 75 1.58 -4.63 2.91
C ILE A 75 2.93 -4.22 3.53
N ASP A 76 3.52 -5.04 4.40
CA ASP A 76 4.83 -4.78 5.02
C ASP A 76 5.92 -4.47 4.00
N TRP A 77 5.90 -5.13 2.83
CA TRP A 77 6.91 -4.93 1.80
C TRP A 77 7.01 -3.47 1.36
N THR A 78 5.92 -2.69 1.44
CA THR A 78 5.87 -1.27 1.05
C THR A 78 6.83 -0.39 1.86
N MET A 79 7.28 -0.87 3.02
CA MET A 79 8.27 -0.20 3.87
C MET A 79 9.59 0.07 3.14
N PHE A 80 9.95 -0.71 2.10
CA PHE A 80 11.15 -0.42 1.31
C PHE A 80 11.09 0.96 0.63
N ILE A 81 9.89 1.45 0.29
CA ILE A 81 9.69 2.81 -0.23
C ILE A 81 10.00 3.82 0.86
N LEU A 82 9.46 3.63 2.07
CA LEU A 82 9.75 4.51 3.21
C LEU A 82 11.24 4.54 3.52
N GLU A 83 11.92 3.40 3.51
CA GLU A 83 13.36 3.32 3.79
C GLU A 83 14.22 4.03 2.73
N ALA A 84 13.78 4.07 1.46
CA ALA A 84 14.52 4.68 0.37
C ALA A 84 14.16 6.16 0.12
N ALA A 85 12.88 6.53 0.25
CA ALA A 85 12.33 7.81 -0.15
C ALA A 85 12.40 8.84 0.99
N SER A 86 13.61 9.30 1.31
CA SER A 86 13.84 10.19 2.46
C SER A 86 12.99 11.47 2.49
N SER A 87 12.51 11.96 1.34
CA SER A 87 11.66 13.16 1.21
C SER A 87 10.15 12.88 1.22
N LEU A 88 9.74 11.62 1.37
CA LEU A 88 8.34 11.23 1.26
C LEU A 88 7.52 11.89 2.37
N LYS A 89 6.41 12.53 1.98
CA LYS A 89 5.49 13.23 2.87
C LYS A 89 4.20 12.45 3.06
N GLU A 90 3.72 11.84 1.97
CA GLU A 90 2.44 11.15 1.93
C GLU A 90 2.58 9.77 1.28
N LEU A 91 2.08 8.75 1.98
CA LEU A 91 1.91 7.41 1.46
C LEU A 91 0.41 7.09 1.44
N CYS A 92 -0.12 6.76 0.26
CA CYS A 92 -1.49 6.30 0.07
C CYS A 92 -1.47 4.84 -0.39
N ILE A 93 -2.26 4.01 0.25
CA ILE A 93 -2.40 2.59 -0.02
C ILE A 93 -3.89 2.29 -0.22
N THR A 94 -4.26 1.75 -1.36
CA THR A 94 -5.61 1.28 -1.65
C THR A 94 -5.57 -0.24 -1.78
N VAL A 95 -6.22 -0.94 -0.85
CA VAL A 95 -6.31 -2.42 -0.86
C VAL A 95 -7.71 -2.82 -1.28
N TRP A 96 -7.85 -3.30 -2.51
CA TRP A 96 -9.16 -3.62 -3.07
C TRP A 96 -9.05 -4.57 -4.26
N ASP A 97 -9.78 -5.69 -4.19
CA ASP A 97 -10.06 -6.55 -5.35
C ASP A 97 -11.31 -6.06 -6.11
N HIS A 98 -11.12 -5.27 -7.19
CA HIS A 98 -12.24 -4.87 -8.03
C HIS A 98 -12.73 -6.07 -8.85
N TRP A 99 -13.68 -6.84 -8.33
CA TRP A 99 -14.25 -7.99 -9.01
C TRP A 99 -14.86 -7.67 -10.39
N CYS A 100 -15.29 -6.43 -10.62
CA CYS A 100 -15.74 -5.94 -11.92
C CYS A 100 -14.60 -5.77 -12.95
N GLU A 101 -13.36 -5.60 -12.49
CA GLU A 101 -12.16 -5.44 -13.32
C GLU A 101 -11.34 -6.73 -13.44
N MET A 102 -11.50 -7.65 -12.47
CA MET A 102 -10.73 -8.88 -12.42
C MET A 102 -11.33 -9.97 -13.32
N GLU A 103 -10.46 -10.69 -14.02
CA GLU A 103 -10.85 -11.89 -14.76
C GLU A 103 -11.21 -13.01 -13.77
N THR A 104 -12.50 -13.32 -13.61
CA THR A 104 -12.99 -14.34 -12.67
C THR A 104 -13.12 -15.72 -13.30
N ASN A 105 -13.14 -15.82 -14.64
CA ASN A 105 -13.30 -17.10 -15.32
C ASN A 105 -12.04 -17.96 -15.19
N LYS A 106 -12.12 -19.07 -14.44
CA LYS A 106 -10.99 -19.96 -14.15
C LYS A 106 -10.26 -20.47 -15.40
N ASP A 107 -10.97 -20.81 -16.47
CA ASP A 107 -10.35 -21.30 -17.69
C ASP A 107 -9.60 -20.20 -18.43
N VAL A 108 -10.16 -18.98 -18.46
CA VAL A 108 -9.49 -17.82 -19.06
C VAL A 108 -8.27 -17.42 -18.23
N ARG A 109 -8.41 -17.38 -16.90
CA ARG A 109 -7.30 -17.13 -15.97
C ARG A 109 -6.14 -18.09 -16.21
N ARG A 110 -6.43 -19.40 -16.28
CA ARG A 110 -5.41 -20.44 -16.56
C ARG A 110 -4.75 -20.25 -17.92
N LYS A 111 -5.54 -20.00 -18.98
CA LYS A 111 -5.02 -19.79 -20.35
C LYS A 111 -4.14 -18.55 -20.45
N LYS A 112 -4.50 -17.47 -19.76
CA LYS A 112 -3.76 -16.20 -19.74
C LYS A 112 -2.63 -16.18 -18.69
N GLY A 113 -2.50 -17.23 -17.87
CA GLY A 113 -1.43 -17.37 -16.88
C GLY A 113 -1.58 -16.45 -15.66
N TYR A 114 -2.80 -16.07 -15.27
CA TYR A 114 -3.02 -15.33 -14.03
C TYR A 114 -2.49 -16.10 -12.83
N CYS A 115 -1.90 -15.37 -11.88
CA CYS A 115 -1.33 -15.94 -10.67
C CYS A 115 -2.36 -15.98 -9.56
N GLU A 116 -2.18 -16.91 -8.64
CA GLU A 116 -2.78 -16.79 -7.32
C GLU A 116 -2.07 -15.67 -6.53
N LYS A 117 -2.78 -15.11 -5.56
CA LYS A 117 -2.22 -14.11 -4.63
C LYS A 117 -1.04 -14.70 -3.87
N ALA A 118 0.04 -13.93 -3.79
CA ALA A 118 1.23 -14.31 -3.05
C ALA A 118 1.74 -13.10 -2.27
N ASN A 119 2.21 -13.36 -1.05
CA ASN A 119 2.91 -12.35 -0.28
C ASN A 119 4.27 -12.06 -0.90
N VAL A 120 4.68 -10.81 -0.85
CA VAL A 120 6.02 -10.40 -1.22
C VAL A 120 6.92 -10.51 0.00
N GLU A 121 7.98 -11.31 -0.14
CA GLU A 121 9.01 -11.38 0.87
C GLU A 121 9.78 -10.07 0.92
N TRP A 122 9.87 -9.51 2.11
CA TRP A 122 10.66 -8.31 2.38
C TRP A 122 11.27 -8.41 3.77
N GLN A 123 12.53 -8.03 3.89
CA GLN A 123 13.24 -7.96 5.15
C GLN A 123 13.59 -6.52 5.49
N PRO A 124 13.42 -6.09 6.75
CA PRO A 124 13.81 -4.77 7.21
C PRO A 124 15.30 -4.52 6.96
N SER A 125 15.67 -3.38 6.38
CA SER A 125 17.09 -3.09 6.12
C SER A 125 17.84 -2.57 7.34
N ALA A 126 17.14 -1.98 8.33
CA ALA A 126 17.74 -1.48 9.55
C ALA A 126 16.79 -1.55 10.76
N VAL A 127 17.30 -2.04 11.89
CA VAL A 127 16.55 -2.22 13.16
C VAL A 127 16.12 -0.89 13.80
N HIS A 128 16.69 0.25 13.36
CA HIS A 128 16.44 1.57 13.95
C HIS A 128 16.20 2.69 12.92
N PHE A 129 15.68 2.35 11.73
CA PHE A 129 15.34 3.35 10.72
C PHE A 129 14.32 4.37 11.26
N LYS A 130 14.54 5.65 10.99
CA LYS A 130 13.61 6.75 11.32
C LYS A 130 13.34 7.61 10.10
N HIS A 131 12.08 7.76 9.75
CA HIS A 131 11.61 8.59 8.65
C HIS A 131 11.21 9.99 9.17
N LYS A 132 11.88 11.03 8.68
CA LYS A 132 11.71 12.41 9.19
C LYS A 132 10.64 13.23 8.47
N ASN A 133 10.27 12.87 7.24
CA ASN A 133 9.39 13.70 6.42
C ASN A 133 7.96 13.16 6.23
N LEU A 134 7.69 11.90 6.61
CA LEU A 134 6.38 11.29 6.43
C LEU A 134 5.45 11.91 7.48
N VAL A 135 4.41 12.59 7.00
CA VAL A 135 3.43 13.29 7.82
C VAL A 135 2.05 12.67 7.72
N LYS A 136 1.76 11.95 6.65
CA LYS A 136 0.45 11.36 6.37
C LYS A 136 0.54 9.94 5.81
N LEU A 137 -0.25 9.04 6.38
CA LEU A 137 -0.59 7.73 5.80
C LEU A 137 -2.08 7.68 5.52
N THR A 138 -2.46 7.21 4.35
CA THR A 138 -3.85 6.91 4.00
C THR A 138 -3.97 5.45 3.59
N ILE A 139 -4.92 4.74 4.19
CA ILE A 139 -5.26 3.36 3.83
C ILE A 139 -6.73 3.31 3.46
N CYS A 140 -7.02 3.04 2.19
CA CYS A 140 -8.35 2.75 1.67
C CYS A 140 -8.55 1.24 1.58
N GLY A 141 -9.74 0.76 1.95
CA GLY A 141 -9.97 -0.68 2.12
C GLY A 141 -9.38 -1.24 3.41
N PHE A 142 -9.24 -0.40 4.44
CA PHE A 142 -8.75 -0.83 5.75
C PHE A 142 -9.67 -1.88 6.37
N GLN A 143 -9.09 -2.96 6.86
CA GLN A 143 -9.76 -3.97 7.69
C GLN A 143 -8.99 -4.11 9.01
N PRO A 144 -9.65 -4.33 10.16
CA PRO A 144 -9.00 -4.47 11.46
C PRO A 144 -8.36 -5.86 11.62
N GLU A 145 -7.51 -6.22 10.66
CA GLU A 145 -6.71 -7.44 10.67
C GLU A 145 -5.31 -7.15 11.22
N GLU A 146 -4.67 -8.18 11.79
CA GLU A 146 -3.38 -8.05 12.46
C GLU A 146 -2.28 -7.45 11.57
N ASN A 147 -2.30 -7.77 10.26
CA ASN A 147 -1.36 -7.21 9.28
C ASN A 147 -1.46 -5.67 9.18
N PHE A 148 -2.67 -5.10 9.09
CA PHE A 148 -2.87 -3.65 9.01
C PHE A 148 -2.53 -2.97 10.33
N VAL A 149 -3.00 -3.52 11.45
CA VAL A 149 -2.72 -2.98 12.79
C VAL A 149 -1.21 -2.93 13.05
N ARG A 150 -0.51 -4.04 12.79
CA ARG A 150 0.96 -4.13 12.91
C ARG A 150 1.67 -3.18 11.96
N TYR A 151 1.21 -3.07 10.71
CA TYR A 151 1.79 -2.16 9.72
C TYR A 151 1.67 -0.69 10.18
N ILE A 152 0.47 -0.25 10.57
CA ILE A 152 0.23 1.12 11.03
C ILE A 152 1.10 1.43 12.24
N ARG A 153 1.13 0.53 13.24
CA ARG A 153 1.99 0.68 14.42
C ARG A 153 3.45 0.87 14.02
N ARG A 154 3.94 0.03 13.12
CA ARG A 154 5.32 0.11 12.62
C ARG A 154 5.60 1.43 11.91
N VAL A 155 4.68 1.93 11.08
CA VAL A 155 4.82 3.26 10.45
C VAL A 155 4.89 4.35 11.52
N MET A 156 4.04 4.30 12.55
CA MET A 156 4.07 5.25 13.67
C MET A 156 5.39 5.20 14.45
N GLU A 157 6.00 4.02 14.60
CA GLU A 157 7.29 3.88 15.28
C GLU A 157 8.44 4.50 14.47
N ILE A 158 8.45 4.35 13.14
CA ILE A 158 9.54 4.84 12.31
C ILE A 158 9.37 6.31 11.91
N ALA A 159 8.14 6.79 11.71
CA ALA A 159 7.85 8.13 11.21
C ALA A 159 7.73 9.14 12.36
N VAL A 160 8.84 9.79 12.70
CA VAL A 160 8.94 10.66 13.89
C VAL A 160 8.09 11.92 13.82
N ASN A 161 7.71 12.36 12.62
CA ASN A 161 6.90 13.55 12.37
C ASN A 161 5.51 13.22 11.83
N MET A 162 5.05 11.98 12.03
CA MET A 162 3.73 11.54 11.62
C MET A 162 2.66 12.40 12.30
N LYS A 163 1.71 12.91 11.52
CA LYS A 163 0.62 13.76 12.02
C LYS A 163 -0.75 13.12 11.82
N GLU A 164 -0.95 12.49 10.67
CA GLU A 164 -2.27 11.99 10.28
C GLU A 164 -2.18 10.56 9.77
N ILE A 165 -3.05 9.69 10.29
CA ILE A 165 -3.38 8.39 9.72
C ILE A 165 -4.86 8.43 9.40
N SER A 166 -5.20 8.38 8.11
CA SER A 166 -6.59 8.30 7.67
C SER A 166 -6.90 6.90 7.15
N LEU A 167 -7.80 6.22 7.85
CA LEU A 167 -8.27 4.89 7.51
C LEU A 167 -9.67 5.04 6.90
N TYR A 168 -9.87 4.45 5.74
CA TYR A 168 -11.15 4.41 5.05
C TYR A 168 -11.58 2.97 4.90
N ASP A 169 -12.89 2.74 5.00
CA ASP A 169 -13.49 1.50 4.54
C ASP A 169 -13.21 1.29 3.04
N TRP A 170 -13.46 0.09 2.51
CA TRP A 170 -13.64 -0.03 1.07
C TRP A 170 -14.99 0.62 0.73
N GLN A 171 -15.02 1.45 -0.31
CA GLN A 171 -16.29 1.90 -0.86
C GLN A 171 -16.92 0.69 -1.59
N VAL A 172 -18.22 0.65 -1.82
CA VAL A 172 -18.74 -0.37 -2.75
C VAL A 172 -18.62 0.24 -4.13
N CYS A 173 -17.86 -0.39 -5.03
CA CYS A 173 -17.87 -0.01 -6.44
C CYS A 173 -19.28 -0.31 -6.96
N GLU A 174 -19.92 0.66 -7.62
CA GLU A 174 -21.30 0.51 -8.13
C GLU A 174 -21.41 -0.75 -8.98
N ASP A 175 -20.47 -0.95 -9.90
CA ASP A 175 -20.41 -2.15 -10.75
C ASP A 175 -20.16 -3.44 -9.96
N CYS A 176 -19.47 -3.37 -8.81
CA CYS A 176 -19.26 -4.53 -7.92
C CYS A 176 -20.49 -4.86 -7.05
N GLY A 177 -21.38 -3.88 -6.80
CA GLY A 177 -22.59 -4.08 -6.02
C GLY A 177 -23.64 -4.93 -6.73
N ASP A 178 -23.62 -4.92 -8.06
CA ASP A 178 -24.55 -5.65 -8.93
C ASP A 178 -24.01 -6.99 -9.44
N LEU A 179 -22.80 -7.39 -9.02
CA LEU A 179 -22.19 -8.66 -9.41
C LEU A 179 -22.95 -9.87 -8.85
N ASP A 180 -22.86 -11.00 -9.57
CA ASP A 180 -23.50 -12.27 -9.24
C ASP A 180 -23.40 -12.59 -7.73
N PRO A 181 -24.50 -12.89 -7.02
CA PRO A 181 -24.50 -13.20 -5.59
C PRO A 181 -23.60 -14.41 -5.20
N ASN A 182 -23.16 -15.22 -6.16
CA ASN A 182 -22.17 -16.27 -5.94
C ASN A 182 -20.72 -15.73 -5.80
N ILE A 183 -20.45 -14.50 -6.23
CA ILE A 183 -19.21 -13.79 -5.94
C ILE A 183 -19.30 -13.33 -4.49
N LYS A 184 -18.64 -14.09 -3.60
CA LYS A 184 -18.53 -13.71 -2.18
C LYS A 184 -17.70 -12.44 -2.06
N VAL A 185 -18.36 -11.28 -2.08
CA VAL A 185 -17.76 -10.04 -1.61
C VAL A 185 -17.55 -10.22 -0.10
N CYS A 186 -16.30 -10.15 0.36
CA CYS A 186 -16.00 -10.20 1.78
C CYS A 186 -16.71 -9.01 2.46
N PRO A 187 -17.61 -9.25 3.43
CA PRO A 187 -18.26 -8.15 4.15
C PRO A 187 -17.22 -7.29 4.83
N SER A 188 -17.38 -5.97 4.79
CA SER A 188 -16.49 -5.08 5.53
C SER A 188 -16.56 -5.37 7.02
N ARG A 189 -15.39 -5.53 7.63
CA ARG A 189 -15.17 -5.57 9.08
C ARG A 189 -14.73 -4.21 9.62
N TYR A 190 -14.81 -3.16 8.80
CA TYR A 190 -14.43 -1.81 9.20
C TYR A 190 -15.24 -1.34 10.41
N PRO A 191 -14.61 -0.73 11.44
CA PRO A 191 -15.30 -0.32 12.65
C PRO A 191 -16.35 0.75 12.36
N ARG A 192 -17.59 0.51 12.79
CA ARG A 192 -18.76 1.37 12.54
C ARG A 192 -19.04 2.26 13.73
N THR A 193 -18.95 1.73 14.95
CA THR A 193 -19.28 2.49 16.17
C THR A 193 -18.08 3.27 16.69
N THR A 194 -18.34 4.24 17.58
CA THR A 194 -17.28 5.00 18.24
C THR A 194 -16.43 4.09 19.14
N GLU A 195 -17.07 3.16 19.85
CA GLU A 195 -16.42 2.21 20.75
C GLU A 195 -15.47 1.27 20.00
N GLU A 196 -15.91 0.72 18.86
CA GLU A 196 -15.07 -0.12 18.00
C GLU A 196 -13.84 0.64 17.49
N LYS A 197 -14.03 1.90 17.09
CA LYS A 197 -12.95 2.78 16.65
C LYS A 197 -11.97 3.08 17.77
N ASP A 198 -12.47 3.37 18.97
CA ASP A 198 -11.63 3.69 20.14
C ASP A 198 -10.81 2.48 20.60
N MET A 199 -11.43 1.30 20.70
CA MET A 199 -10.73 0.05 20.99
C MET A 199 -9.60 -0.21 19.99
N LEU A 200 -9.84 0.04 18.70
CA LEU A 200 -8.83 -0.17 17.67
C LEU A 200 -7.70 0.87 17.71
N ARG A 201 -8.00 2.13 18.10
CA ARG A 201 -6.93 3.13 18.37
C ARG A 201 -6.04 2.66 19.52
N GLU A 202 -6.64 2.17 20.60
CA GLU A 202 -5.90 1.63 21.74
C GLU A 202 -5.04 0.43 21.30
N GLU A 203 -5.59 -0.48 20.51
CA GLU A 203 -4.84 -1.64 20.00
C GLU A 203 -3.65 -1.23 19.12
N ILE A 204 -3.85 -0.28 18.19
CA ILE A 204 -2.76 0.23 17.34
C ILE A 204 -1.65 0.87 18.20
N THR A 205 -2.04 1.60 19.25
CA THR A 205 -1.11 2.40 20.06
C THR A 205 -0.50 1.69 21.27
N LYS A 206 -1.02 0.53 21.68
CA LYS A 206 -0.72 -0.19 22.92
C LYS A 206 0.77 -0.38 23.24
N GLU A 207 1.62 -0.57 22.22
CA GLU A 207 3.03 -0.95 22.37
C GLU A 207 3.99 0.15 21.89
N LEU A 208 3.49 1.37 21.64
CA LEU A 208 4.33 2.46 21.17
C LEU A 208 5.26 2.97 22.28
N PRO A 209 6.58 3.11 22.04
CA PRO A 209 7.55 3.51 23.06
C PRO A 209 7.32 4.91 23.67
N MET A 210 6.55 5.77 23.00
CA MET A 210 6.20 7.15 23.39
C MET A 210 4.80 7.48 22.84
N ALA A 211 4.11 8.46 23.44
CA ALA A 211 2.88 9.01 22.86
C ALA A 211 3.18 9.60 21.47
N SER A 212 2.80 8.88 20.41
CA SER A 212 2.92 9.36 19.04
C SER A 212 2.01 10.58 18.85
N PRO A 213 2.48 11.68 18.23
CA PRO A 213 1.64 12.83 17.94
C PRO A 213 0.62 12.57 16.81
N ALA A 214 0.68 11.41 16.15
CA ALA A 214 -0.18 11.08 15.04
C ALA A 214 -1.62 10.84 15.49
N VAL A 215 -2.57 11.49 14.81
CA VAL A 215 -4.01 11.29 15.03
C VAL A 215 -4.53 10.25 14.05
N ILE A 216 -5.24 9.25 14.57
CA ILE A 216 -5.89 8.19 13.77
C ILE A 216 -7.35 8.57 13.52
N HIS A 217 -7.67 8.85 12.26
CA HIS A 217 -9.01 9.13 11.78
C HIS A 217 -9.60 7.92 11.07
N PHE A 218 -10.72 7.43 11.59
CA PHE A 218 -11.61 6.53 10.84
C PHE A 218 -12.57 7.39 10.05
N ARG A 219 -12.33 7.47 8.74
CA ARG A 219 -13.11 8.21 7.78
C ARG A 219 -14.18 7.29 7.20
N SER A 220 -15.35 7.86 6.93
CA SER A 220 -16.52 7.21 6.34
C SER A 220 -16.89 7.93 5.07
#